data_AF-A0A7S2Q4T9-F1
#
_entry.id   AF-A0A7S2Q4T9-F1
#
_cell.length_a   1.000
_cell.length_b   1.000
_cell.length_c   1.000
_cell.angle_alpha   90.00
_cell.angle_beta   90.00
_cell.angle_gamma   90.00
#
_symmetry.space_group_name_H-M   'P 1'
#
loop_
_entity.id
_entity.type
_entity.pdbx_description
1 polymer ?
#
loop_
_entity_poly.entity_id
_entity_poly.type
_entity_poly.pdbx_seq_one_letter_code
_entity_poly.pdbx_strand_id
1 'polypeptide(L)'
;KPQNWAAGHWLRLDEFDNREYDIREPLDWIRQGQPAGEFLPLRVQALRLTDDNSGSWEEAVCVGVDGAKFLVDWQDAEQSAVSRLQIMFFGEDPEVFADRLLFAFQALKRAQSRAQLNFFIDNMPIDDIQCLDIDQVARVLELARSSTLLRDPAMEPAANELVREVNLDFARTINKIIFLHDPQVQAYACETPELPNSDIGRGQNSDTSLFAGINICNLEDWDENLFCRPVPWYALWPLPEYNFTQTFSSFCFASLFIKSEVVSTLVGVAAECLSLMKACQYETFFEKVVKVDQFRQLQRSKIGSTAKEVRDVWVNNIIKIIVKNFEKVGKGWFSIHETNVDTYAEGKVNKLLYMIRLMMEDTLRFFVLDSVEDYCRAVEYCTPAEVTVGGLLDVSCAFQPRPPAQPQVRGGSLELQPP
;
A
#
# COMPACT_ATOMS: atom_id res chain seq x y z
N LYS A 1 14.59 11.65 33.62
CA LYS A 1 15.94 11.97 33.10
C LYS A 1 16.00 11.91 31.56
N PRO A 2 15.45 12.83 30.69
CA PRO A 2 15.80 12.88 29.27
C PRO A 2 16.97 13.78 28.88
N GLN A 3 18.21 13.38 29.13
CA GLN A 3 19.27 13.82 28.21
C GLN A 3 19.39 12.81 27.05
N ASN A 4 18.23 12.28 26.57
CA ASN A 4 17.96 11.15 25.65
C ASN A 4 17.24 9.92 26.28
N TRP A 5 16.71 10.05 27.48
CA TRP A 5 15.88 9.10 28.28
C TRP A 5 16.12 7.57 28.18
N ALA A 6 17.35 7.15 27.92
CA ALA A 6 18.22 6.61 28.96
C ALA A 6 19.65 6.63 28.40
N ALA A 7 20.64 6.90 29.23
CA ALA A 7 22.02 6.58 28.89
C ALA A 7 22.09 5.07 28.56
N GLY A 8 22.21 4.75 27.27
CA GLY A 8 22.16 3.37 26.74
C GLY A 8 21.25 3.18 25.52
N HIS A 9 20.28 4.06 25.27
CA HIS A 9 19.32 3.95 24.16
C HIS A 9 19.66 4.96 23.04
N TRP A 10 20.01 4.47 21.86
CA TRP A 10 20.49 5.28 20.72
C TRP A 10 19.44 5.51 19.62
N LEU A 11 18.27 4.86 19.73
CA LEU A 11 17.09 5.10 18.90
C LEU A 11 16.07 5.95 19.66
N ARG A 12 15.27 6.76 18.95
CA ARG A 12 14.27 7.64 19.55
C ARG A 12 12.94 6.90 19.73
N LEU A 13 12.29 7.07 20.88
CA LEU A 13 11.00 6.41 21.16
C LEU A 13 9.90 6.83 20.15
N ASP A 14 9.89 8.09 19.74
CA ASP A 14 8.92 8.63 18.77
C ASP A 14 8.94 7.93 17.41
N GLU A 15 10.04 7.23 17.06
CA GLU A 15 10.15 6.44 15.82
C GLU A 15 9.34 5.13 15.87
N PHE A 16 8.94 4.69 17.07
CA PHE A 16 8.21 3.44 17.32
C PHE A 16 6.74 3.68 17.66
N ASP A 17 6.23 4.86 17.34
CA ASP A 17 4.86 5.26 17.59
C ASP A 17 3.88 4.62 16.59
N ASN A 18 3.08 3.65 17.05
CA ASN A 18 2.11 2.95 16.20
C ASN A 18 0.81 3.77 16.04
N ARG A 19 0.45 4.05 14.78
CA ARG A 19 -0.76 4.80 14.40
C ARG A 19 -2.05 3.99 14.44
N GLU A 20 -1.98 2.67 14.52
CA GLU A 20 -3.17 1.80 14.58
C GLU A 20 -3.96 1.97 15.88
N TYR A 21 -3.31 2.49 16.93
CA TYR A 21 -3.96 2.81 18.20
C TYR A 21 -4.69 4.16 18.18
N ASP A 22 -4.52 4.99 17.13
CA ASP A 22 -5.21 6.27 17.05
C ASP A 22 -6.68 6.09 16.70
N ILE A 23 -7.55 6.70 17.49
CA ILE A 23 -8.98 6.78 17.19
C ILE A 23 -9.31 7.85 16.14
N ARG A 24 -8.42 8.82 15.93
CA ARG A 24 -8.60 9.99 15.06
C ARG A 24 -7.26 10.52 14.56
N GLU A 25 -7.27 11.15 13.39
CA GLU A 25 -6.10 11.88 12.88
C GLU A 25 -5.85 13.16 13.71
N PRO A 26 -4.59 13.62 13.83
CA PRO A 26 -4.24 14.82 14.60
C PRO A 26 -5.05 16.08 14.24
N LEU A 27 -5.36 16.28 12.96
CA LEU A 27 -6.16 17.42 12.50
C LEU A 27 -7.63 17.32 12.91
N ASP A 28 -8.17 16.12 13.06
CA ASP A 28 -9.55 15.91 13.47
C ASP A 28 -9.75 16.22 14.96
N TRP A 29 -8.72 16.03 15.78
CA TRP A 29 -8.71 16.53 17.15
C TRP A 29 -8.82 18.05 17.20
N ILE A 30 -7.99 18.77 16.44
CA ILE A 30 -8.03 20.24 16.40
C ILE A 30 -9.38 20.78 15.92
N ARG A 31 -9.99 20.14 14.90
CA ARG A 31 -11.32 20.52 14.40
C ARG A 31 -12.42 20.41 15.46
N GLN A 32 -12.35 19.44 16.37
CA GLN A 32 -13.31 19.34 17.48
C GLN A 32 -13.19 20.50 18.47
N GLY A 33 -11.98 21.06 18.60
CA GLY A 33 -11.74 22.28 19.37
C GLY A 33 -12.20 23.56 18.66
N GLN A 34 -12.63 23.49 17.39
CA GLN A 34 -13.04 24.67 16.61
C GLN A 34 -14.29 24.42 15.74
N PRO A 35 -15.45 24.02 16.30
CA PRO A 35 -16.61 23.63 15.49
C PRO A 35 -17.29 24.80 14.74
N ALA A 36 -16.90 26.07 14.97
CA ALA A 36 -17.48 27.24 14.32
C ALA A 36 -16.53 28.47 14.25
N GLY A 37 -15.22 28.26 14.32
CA GLY A 37 -14.23 29.37 14.41
C GLY A 37 -14.06 29.96 15.81
N GLU A 38 -14.79 29.47 16.81
CA GLU A 38 -14.53 29.71 18.23
C GLU A 38 -13.66 28.59 18.80
N PHE A 39 -12.58 28.95 19.51
CA PHE A 39 -11.67 28.00 20.14
C PHE A 39 -12.26 27.47 21.45
N LEU A 40 -12.68 26.21 21.43
CA LEU A 40 -12.95 25.42 22.62
C LEU A 40 -11.65 24.75 23.08
N PRO A 41 -11.25 24.89 24.34
CA PRO A 41 -10.00 24.32 24.83
C PRO A 41 -10.06 22.79 24.78
N LEU A 42 -9.23 22.19 23.93
CA LEU A 42 -9.02 20.74 23.90
C LEU A 42 -8.13 20.36 25.08
N ARG A 43 -8.76 19.89 26.16
CA ARG A 43 -8.05 19.47 27.37
C ARG A 43 -7.29 18.18 27.11
N VAL A 44 -6.02 18.18 27.51
CA VAL A 44 -5.09 17.06 27.36
C VAL A 44 -4.33 16.84 28.65
N GLN A 45 -3.85 15.62 28.88
CA GLN A 45 -2.75 15.35 29.78
C GLN A 45 -1.49 15.20 28.94
N ALA A 46 -0.48 16.04 29.19
CA ALA A 46 0.77 16.04 28.43
C ALA A 46 1.97 15.90 29.37
N LEU A 47 3.00 15.20 28.92
CA LEU A 47 4.26 15.06 29.65
C LEU A 47 5.08 16.34 29.48
N ARG A 48 5.18 17.14 30.55
CA ARG A 48 6.06 18.30 30.63
C ARG A 48 7.45 17.86 31.03
N LEU A 49 8.47 18.33 30.31
CA LEU A 49 9.87 18.06 30.59
C LEU A 49 10.53 19.30 31.19
N THR A 50 11.32 19.11 32.23
CA THR A 50 12.13 20.15 32.88
C THR A 50 13.58 20.09 32.42
N ASP A 51 14.36 21.16 32.62
CA ASP A 51 15.77 21.27 32.20
C ASP A 51 16.70 20.24 32.85
N ASP A 52 16.41 19.85 34.08
CA ASP A 52 17.09 18.75 34.80
C ASP A 52 16.70 17.38 34.25
N ASN A 53 15.88 17.41 33.21
CA ASN A 53 15.41 16.26 32.57
C ASN A 53 14.54 15.43 33.52
N SER A 54 13.75 15.99 34.42
CA SER A 54 12.60 15.26 34.97
C SER A 54 11.38 15.51 34.08
N GLY A 55 10.31 14.75 34.31
CA GLY A 55 9.07 15.00 33.59
C GLY A 55 7.86 14.59 34.39
N SER A 56 6.83 15.41 34.32
CA SER A 56 5.56 15.29 35.02
C SER A 56 4.43 15.28 34.00
N TRP A 57 3.45 14.41 34.19
CA TRP A 57 2.20 14.49 33.43
C TRP A 57 1.36 15.62 34.03
N GLU A 58 1.13 16.66 33.24
CA GLU A 58 0.41 17.86 33.63
C GLU A 58 -0.78 18.09 32.70
N GLU A 59 -1.81 18.76 33.22
CA GLU A 59 -2.96 19.13 32.40
C GLU A 59 -2.64 20.38 31.58
N ALA A 60 -2.92 20.32 30.28
CA ALA A 60 -2.66 21.39 29.33
C ALA A 60 -3.82 21.52 28.33
N VAL A 61 -3.78 22.57 27.51
CA VAL A 61 -4.73 22.78 26.40
C VAL A 61 -4.00 22.63 25.08
N CYS A 62 -4.46 21.72 24.22
CA CYS A 62 -3.92 21.59 22.87
C CYS A 62 -4.46 22.71 21.97
N VAL A 63 -3.57 23.51 21.40
CA VAL A 63 -3.91 24.69 20.58
C VAL A 63 -3.72 24.46 19.08
N GLY A 64 -2.93 23.46 18.70
CA GLY A 64 -2.62 23.20 17.30
C GLY A 64 -1.68 22.02 17.09
N VAL A 65 -1.28 21.84 15.84
CA VAL A 65 -0.32 20.81 15.41
C VAL A 65 0.78 21.51 14.62
N ASP A 66 2.03 21.24 14.98
CA ASP A 66 3.21 21.65 14.22
C ASP A 66 3.90 20.40 13.65
N GLY A 67 3.70 20.16 12.36
CA GLY A 67 4.15 18.95 11.68
C GLY A 67 3.54 17.68 12.29
N ALA A 68 4.36 16.91 13.02
CA ALA A 68 3.96 15.67 13.68
C ALA A 68 3.80 15.80 15.22
N LYS A 69 3.94 17.02 15.76
CA LYS A 69 3.83 17.31 17.20
C LYS A 69 2.61 18.15 17.50
N PHE A 70 2.06 18.00 18.70
CA PHE A 70 0.99 18.83 19.21
C PHE A 70 1.56 20.04 19.96
N LEU A 71 1.01 21.21 19.67
CA LEU A 71 1.29 22.42 20.43
C LEU A 71 0.35 22.47 21.62
N VAL A 72 0.91 22.52 22.83
CA VAL A 72 0.16 22.59 24.07
C VAL A 72 0.50 23.88 24.82
N ASP A 73 -0.54 24.50 25.37
CA ASP A 73 -0.46 25.63 26.30
C ASP A 73 -0.61 25.10 27.72
N TRP A 74 0.43 25.32 28.53
CA TRP A 74 0.45 24.98 29.94
C TRP A 74 -0.33 26.00 30.79
N GLN A 75 -0.61 25.68 32.05
CA GLN A 75 -1.38 26.56 32.94
C GLN A 75 -0.67 27.90 33.26
N ASP A 76 0.65 27.95 33.11
CA ASP A 76 1.49 29.15 33.26
C ASP A 76 1.64 29.96 31.96
N ALA A 77 0.85 29.62 30.93
CA ALA A 77 0.87 30.23 29.60
C ALA A 77 2.18 30.04 28.83
N GLU A 78 3.02 29.09 29.24
CA GLU A 78 4.12 28.60 28.40
C GLU A 78 3.57 27.67 27.31
N GLN A 79 4.14 27.74 26.10
CA GLN A 79 3.79 26.85 24.99
C GLN A 79 4.90 25.84 24.76
N SER A 80 4.54 24.58 24.48
CA SER A 80 5.52 23.54 24.15
C SER A 80 5.02 22.61 23.05
N ALA A 81 5.95 22.09 22.25
CA ALA A 81 5.67 21.10 21.21
C ALA A 81 5.93 19.68 21.74
N VAL A 82 4.87 18.89 21.87
CA VAL A 82 4.85 17.58 22.52
C VAL A 82 4.60 16.48 21.49
N SER A 83 5.29 15.34 21.60
CA SER A 83 5.08 14.21 20.67
C SER A 83 3.77 13.48 20.97
N ARG A 84 3.27 12.70 20.01
CA ARG A 84 2.01 11.97 20.18
C ARG A 84 2.05 10.93 21.31
N LEU A 85 3.24 10.38 21.64
CA LEU A 85 3.42 9.47 22.77
C LEU A 85 3.46 10.19 24.13
N GLN A 86 3.54 11.52 24.12
CA GLN A 86 3.68 12.37 25.30
C GLN A 86 2.40 13.18 25.58
N ILE A 87 1.30 12.90 24.88
CA ILE A 87 0.03 13.62 25.02
C ILE A 87 -1.13 12.62 24.92
N MET A 88 -2.09 12.75 25.83
CA MET A 88 -3.32 11.99 25.86
C MET A 88 -4.49 12.96 25.89
N PHE A 89 -5.42 12.84 24.95
CA PHE A 89 -6.63 13.66 24.96
C PHE A 89 -7.63 13.12 25.98
N PHE A 90 -8.38 13.99 26.66
CA PHE A 90 -9.42 13.54 27.60
C PHE A 90 -10.56 12.74 26.93
N GLY A 91 -10.67 12.81 25.60
CA GLY A 91 -11.59 12.01 24.80
C GLY A 91 -11.04 10.66 24.35
N GLU A 92 -9.79 10.33 24.69
CA GLU A 92 -9.18 9.02 24.41
C GLU A 92 -9.42 8.04 25.56
N ASP A 93 -9.31 6.75 25.23
CA ASP A 93 -9.30 5.70 26.24
C ASP A 93 -7.89 5.59 26.86
N PRO A 94 -7.74 5.79 28.18
CA PRO A 94 -6.44 5.72 28.84
C PRO A 94 -5.77 4.34 28.75
N GLU A 95 -6.55 3.25 28.61
CA GLU A 95 -5.98 1.90 28.46
C GLU A 95 -5.33 1.75 27.09
N VAL A 96 -6.01 2.22 26.02
CA VAL A 96 -5.47 2.20 24.65
C VAL A 96 -4.22 3.08 24.53
N PHE A 97 -4.22 4.23 25.19
CA PHE A 97 -3.03 5.09 25.26
C PHE A 97 -1.86 4.42 25.99
N ALA A 98 -2.13 3.75 27.12
CA ALA A 98 -1.12 3.02 27.87
C ALA A 98 -0.54 1.85 27.06
N ASP A 99 -1.39 1.09 26.35
CA ASP A 99 -0.99 -0.01 25.46
C ASP A 99 -0.10 0.49 24.32
N ARG A 100 -0.45 1.62 23.70
CA ARG A 100 0.37 2.27 22.68
C ARG A 100 1.75 2.66 23.20
N LEU A 101 1.81 3.28 24.38
CA LEU A 101 3.07 3.68 25.00
C LEU A 101 3.93 2.45 25.33
N LEU A 102 3.32 1.42 25.92
CA LEU A 102 3.97 0.14 26.20
C LEU A 102 4.51 -0.50 24.93
N PHE A 103 3.72 -0.53 23.86
CA PHE A 103 4.12 -1.05 22.55
C PHE A 103 5.37 -0.32 22.04
N ALA A 104 5.35 1.01 22.04
CA ALA A 104 6.49 1.81 21.57
C ALA A 104 7.76 1.51 22.38
N PHE A 105 7.66 1.38 23.70
CA PHE A 105 8.80 1.02 24.54
C PHE A 105 9.34 -0.39 24.27
N GLN A 106 8.45 -1.37 24.12
CA GLN A 106 8.86 -2.73 23.81
C GLN A 106 9.48 -2.81 22.41
N ALA A 107 8.91 -2.13 21.42
CA ALA A 107 9.42 -2.07 20.06
C ALA A 107 10.80 -1.39 20.00
N LEU A 108 11.00 -0.30 20.75
CA LEU A 108 12.30 0.34 20.90
C LEU A 108 13.35 -0.61 21.50
N LYS A 109 13.01 -1.29 22.61
CA LYS A 109 13.90 -2.28 23.25
C LYS A 109 14.24 -3.43 22.30
N ARG A 110 13.25 -3.96 21.58
CA ARG A 110 13.41 -4.99 20.54
C ARG A 110 14.38 -4.55 19.45
N ALA A 111 14.12 -3.39 18.86
CA ALA A 111 14.91 -2.87 17.74
C ALA A 111 16.37 -2.64 18.13
N GLN A 112 16.61 -2.07 19.31
CA GLN A 112 17.97 -1.86 19.82
C GLN A 112 18.68 -3.18 20.12
N SER A 113 18.00 -4.12 20.77
CA SER A 113 18.56 -5.46 21.05
C SER A 113 18.89 -6.19 19.75
N ARG A 114 18.04 -6.07 18.73
CA ARG A 114 18.22 -6.68 17.41
C ARG A 114 19.39 -6.07 16.64
N ALA A 115 19.49 -4.75 16.67
CA ALA A 115 20.59 -4.04 16.03
C ALA A 115 21.94 -4.33 16.70
N GLN A 116 21.99 -4.42 18.03
CA GLN A 116 23.18 -4.86 18.76
C GLN A 116 23.55 -6.30 18.40
N LEU A 117 22.60 -7.23 18.43
CA LEU A 117 22.83 -8.63 18.05
C LEU A 117 23.39 -8.73 16.62
N ASN A 118 22.76 -8.06 15.66
CA ASN A 118 23.22 -8.04 14.28
C ASN A 118 24.62 -7.43 14.15
N PHE A 119 24.91 -6.34 14.87
CA PHE A 119 26.24 -5.76 14.88
C PHE A 119 27.31 -6.76 15.34
N PHE A 120 27.05 -7.53 16.41
CA PHE A 120 28.00 -8.56 16.84
C PHE A 120 28.18 -9.65 15.79
N ILE A 121 27.09 -10.20 15.25
CA ILE A 121 27.13 -11.26 14.23
C ILE A 121 27.91 -10.80 12.99
N ASP A 122 27.74 -9.55 12.58
CA ASP A 122 28.35 -9.00 11.37
C ASP A 122 29.84 -8.73 11.52
N ASN A 123 30.29 -8.60 12.76
CA ASN A 123 31.70 -8.43 13.10
C ASN A 123 32.34 -9.76 13.57
N MET A 124 31.64 -10.89 13.53
CA MET A 124 32.24 -12.19 13.80
C MET A 124 33.08 -12.66 12.60
N PRO A 125 34.26 -13.23 12.84
CA PRO A 125 35.05 -13.86 11.79
C PRO A 125 34.25 -14.94 11.04
N ILE A 126 34.52 -15.07 9.74
CA ILE A 126 33.88 -16.07 8.87
C ILE A 126 34.87 -17.10 8.32
N ASP A 127 36.17 -16.94 8.60
CA ASP A 127 37.26 -17.71 7.98
C ASP A 127 37.18 -19.21 8.31
N ASP A 128 36.73 -19.57 9.52
CA ASP A 128 36.64 -20.95 10.00
C ASP A 128 35.25 -21.57 9.81
N ILE A 129 34.31 -20.85 9.18
CA ILE A 129 32.95 -21.35 8.98
C ILE A 129 32.90 -22.19 7.72
N GLN A 130 32.45 -23.43 7.86
CA GLN A 130 32.18 -24.29 6.70
C GLN A 130 31.17 -23.60 5.79
N CYS A 131 31.54 -23.38 4.52
CA CYS A 131 30.64 -22.85 3.51
C CYS A 131 29.74 -23.95 2.95
N LEU A 132 28.79 -23.57 2.09
CA LEU A 132 28.02 -24.55 1.33
C LEU A 132 28.96 -25.39 0.45
N ASP A 133 28.81 -26.72 0.54
CA ASP A 133 29.56 -27.65 -0.28
C ASP A 133 29.22 -27.48 -1.78
N ILE A 134 30.17 -27.84 -2.65
CA ILE A 134 30.07 -27.70 -4.10
C ILE A 134 28.81 -28.38 -4.64
N ASP A 135 28.48 -29.56 -4.10
CA ASP A 135 27.29 -30.32 -4.51
C ASP A 135 25.98 -29.62 -4.10
N GLN A 136 25.98 -28.88 -2.98
CA GLN A 136 24.82 -28.11 -2.53
C GLN A 136 24.63 -26.87 -3.40
N VAL A 137 25.71 -26.15 -3.70
CA VAL A 137 25.70 -24.98 -4.58
C VAL A 137 25.22 -25.38 -5.98
N ALA A 138 25.71 -26.51 -6.51
CA ALA A 138 25.29 -27.01 -7.82
C ALA A 138 23.79 -27.30 -7.87
N ARG A 139 23.24 -27.92 -6.83
CA ARG A 139 21.81 -28.21 -6.71
C ARG A 139 20.96 -26.95 -6.63
N VAL A 140 21.41 -25.96 -5.87
CA VAL A 140 20.73 -24.66 -5.76
C VAL A 140 20.71 -23.96 -7.12
N LEU A 141 21.83 -23.94 -7.85
CA LEU A 141 21.90 -23.36 -9.19
C LEU A 141 21.00 -24.08 -10.20
N GLU A 142 20.95 -25.42 -10.15
CA GLU A 142 20.09 -26.21 -11.03
C GLU A 142 18.60 -25.87 -10.82
N LEU A 143 18.16 -25.75 -9.57
CA LEU A 143 16.79 -25.37 -9.20
C LEU A 143 16.49 -23.91 -9.58
N ALA A 144 17.43 -22.99 -9.34
CA ALA A 144 17.26 -21.57 -9.66
C ALA A 144 17.18 -21.31 -11.18
N ARG A 145 17.87 -22.12 -12.00
CA ARG A 145 17.91 -22.03 -13.46
C ARG A 145 16.83 -22.90 -14.13
N SER A 146 15.61 -22.82 -13.65
CA SER A 146 14.47 -23.60 -14.14
C SER A 146 13.92 -23.12 -15.50
N SER A 147 14.27 -21.91 -15.95
CA SER A 147 13.83 -21.35 -17.24
C SER A 147 14.97 -21.22 -18.25
N THR A 148 14.63 -21.24 -19.54
CA THR A 148 15.59 -21.17 -20.64
C THR A 148 16.37 -19.85 -20.68
N LEU A 149 15.75 -18.74 -20.30
CA LEU A 149 16.38 -17.42 -20.24
C LEU A 149 17.41 -17.30 -19.11
N LEU A 150 17.19 -18.01 -17.99
CA LEU A 150 18.10 -18.01 -16.84
C LEU A 150 19.31 -18.93 -17.01
N ARG A 151 19.31 -19.78 -18.05
CA ARG A 151 20.44 -20.65 -18.44
C ARG A 151 21.38 -19.98 -19.45
N ASP A 152 21.11 -18.72 -19.82
CA ASP A 152 21.98 -17.96 -20.71
C ASP A 152 23.37 -17.78 -20.07
N PRO A 153 24.47 -18.10 -20.77
CA PRO A 153 25.84 -17.85 -20.30
C PRO A 153 26.08 -16.39 -19.86
N ALA A 154 25.32 -15.43 -20.39
CA ALA A 154 25.38 -14.03 -19.98
C ALA A 154 24.98 -13.80 -18.51
N MET A 155 24.19 -14.71 -17.92
CA MET A 155 23.74 -14.64 -16.53
C MET A 155 24.71 -15.29 -15.52
N GLU A 156 25.76 -15.98 -16.00
CA GLU A 156 26.75 -16.64 -15.13
C GLU A 156 27.45 -15.69 -14.15
N PRO A 157 27.89 -14.47 -14.53
CA PRO A 157 28.52 -13.56 -13.59
C PRO A 157 27.58 -13.15 -12.44
N ALA A 158 26.31 -12.86 -12.76
CA ALA A 158 25.31 -12.50 -11.76
C ALA A 158 24.98 -13.69 -10.85
N ALA A 159 24.86 -14.90 -11.40
CA ALA A 159 24.63 -16.11 -10.61
C ALA A 159 25.80 -16.38 -9.65
N ASN A 160 27.05 -16.18 -10.08
CA ASN A 160 28.23 -16.34 -9.22
C ASN A 160 28.30 -15.30 -8.10
N GLU A 161 27.85 -14.06 -8.36
CA GLU A 161 27.73 -13.04 -7.33
C GLU A 161 26.67 -13.39 -6.29
N LEU A 162 25.50 -13.87 -6.72
CA LEU A 162 24.45 -14.36 -5.81
C LEU A 162 24.91 -15.57 -5.00
N VAL A 163 25.67 -16.51 -5.59
CA VAL A 163 26.25 -17.63 -4.85
C VAL A 163 27.21 -17.15 -3.76
N ARG A 164 27.96 -16.07 -4.02
CA ARG A 164 28.83 -15.46 -3.00
C ARG A 164 28.01 -14.86 -1.87
N GLU A 165 26.93 -14.14 -2.19
CA GLU A 165 26.01 -13.57 -1.20
C GLU A 165 25.35 -14.66 -0.35
N VAL A 166 24.86 -15.73 -0.97
CA VAL A 166 24.29 -16.89 -0.27
C VAL A 166 25.30 -17.54 0.68
N ASN A 167 26.57 -17.65 0.27
CA ASN A 167 27.63 -18.17 1.14
C ASN A 167 27.93 -17.23 2.33
N LEU A 168 27.92 -15.92 2.11
CA LEU A 168 28.08 -14.94 3.19
C LEU A 168 26.91 -14.99 4.18
N ASP A 169 25.68 -15.10 3.68
CA ASP A 169 24.49 -15.23 4.52
C ASP A 169 24.46 -16.56 5.27
N PHE A 170 24.93 -17.63 4.65
CA PHE A 170 25.12 -18.92 5.32
C PHE A 170 26.10 -18.77 6.48
N ALA A 171 27.28 -18.19 6.23
CA ALA A 171 28.28 -17.94 7.26
C ALA A 171 27.75 -17.05 8.39
N ARG A 172 27.07 -15.95 8.05
CA ARG A 172 26.38 -15.07 9.00
C ARG A 172 25.34 -15.82 9.85
N THR A 173 24.59 -16.72 9.23
CA THR A 173 23.57 -17.54 9.92
C THR A 173 24.21 -18.55 10.87
N ILE A 174 25.29 -19.21 10.46
CA ILE A 174 26.06 -20.10 11.35
C ILE A 174 26.64 -19.33 12.53
N ASN A 175 27.22 -18.15 12.31
CA ASN A 175 27.69 -17.26 13.37
C ASN A 175 26.58 -16.89 14.34
N LYS A 176 25.41 -16.54 13.83
CA LYS A 176 24.22 -16.30 14.65
C LYS A 176 23.87 -17.52 15.52
N ILE A 177 23.85 -18.72 14.94
CA ILE A 177 23.54 -19.96 15.69
C ILE A 177 24.58 -20.18 16.79
N ILE A 178 25.88 -20.12 16.46
CA ILE A 178 26.98 -20.31 17.42
C ILE A 178 26.84 -19.30 18.56
N PHE A 179 26.65 -18.02 18.23
CA PHE A 179 26.53 -16.95 19.20
C PHE A 179 25.35 -17.13 20.16
N LEU A 180 24.19 -17.50 19.63
CA LEU A 180 22.99 -17.74 20.44
C LEU A 180 23.08 -19.01 21.30
N HIS A 181 23.95 -19.95 20.94
CA HIS A 181 24.21 -21.17 21.71
C HIS A 181 25.40 -21.04 22.68
N ASP A 182 26.04 -19.87 22.74
CA ASP A 182 27.09 -19.62 23.71
C ASP A 182 26.50 -19.60 25.14
N PRO A 183 27.01 -20.41 26.08
CA PRO A 183 26.47 -20.50 27.43
C PRO A 183 26.47 -19.17 28.20
N GLN A 184 27.43 -18.27 27.93
CA GLN A 184 27.46 -16.95 28.57
C GLN A 184 26.33 -16.08 28.05
N VAL A 185 26.07 -16.14 26.75
CA VAL A 185 24.98 -15.40 26.09
C VAL A 185 23.61 -15.94 26.53
N GLN A 186 23.46 -17.25 26.67
CA GLN A 186 22.24 -17.88 27.18
C GLN A 186 21.96 -17.58 28.66
N ALA A 187 23.00 -17.44 29.49
CA ALA A 187 22.82 -17.08 30.90
C ALA A 187 22.11 -15.73 31.07
N TYR A 188 22.36 -14.76 30.17
CA TYR A 188 21.66 -13.47 30.15
C TYR A 188 20.23 -13.55 29.57
N ALA A 189 19.88 -14.63 28.87
CA ALA A 189 18.54 -14.85 28.30
C ALA A 189 17.55 -15.50 29.29
N CYS A 190 18.03 -16.06 30.40
CA CYS A 190 17.20 -16.72 31.41
C CYS A 190 16.95 -15.89 32.67
N GLU A 191 17.52 -14.67 32.77
CA GLU A 191 17.14 -13.74 33.83
C GLU A 191 15.71 -13.26 33.55
N THR A 192 14.75 -13.79 34.31
CA THR A 192 13.35 -13.39 34.30
C THR A 192 13.23 -11.87 34.40
N PRO A 193 12.29 -11.22 33.68
CA PRO A 193 12.04 -9.79 33.87
C PRO A 193 11.55 -9.58 35.30
N GLU A 194 12.45 -9.10 36.17
CA GLU A 194 12.09 -8.70 37.52
C GLU A 194 11.04 -7.59 37.46
N LEU A 195 9.97 -7.76 38.24
CA LEU A 195 8.97 -6.74 38.52
C LEU A 195 9.68 -5.45 39.00
N PRO A 196 9.11 -4.25 38.75
CA PRO A 196 9.83 -2.98 38.86
C PRO A 196 10.20 -2.50 40.28
N ASN A 197 10.34 -3.37 41.30
CA ASN A 197 10.58 -2.96 42.69
C ASN A 197 11.29 -4.02 43.55
N SER A 198 12.48 -4.49 43.15
CA SER A 198 13.40 -5.14 44.10
C SER A 198 14.83 -4.65 43.91
N ASP A 199 15.13 -3.50 44.50
CA ASP A 199 16.50 -3.07 44.82
C ASP A 199 17.10 -3.98 45.91
N ILE A 200 17.43 -5.23 45.60
CA ILE A 200 18.25 -6.07 46.47
C ILE A 200 19.22 -6.91 45.64
N GLY A 201 20.46 -6.42 45.55
CA GLY A 201 21.63 -7.26 45.30
C GLY A 201 22.18 -7.26 43.88
N ARG A 202 22.61 -6.10 43.35
CA ARG A 202 23.66 -6.10 42.33
C ARG A 202 24.92 -6.72 42.90
N GLY A 203 25.13 -8.02 42.67
CA GLY A 203 26.42 -8.66 42.83
C GLY A 203 27.44 -7.91 41.96
N GLN A 204 28.49 -7.41 42.57
CA GLN A 204 29.51 -6.55 41.96
C GLN A 204 30.43 -7.25 40.94
N ASN A 205 29.98 -8.31 40.26
CA ASN A 205 30.80 -9.12 39.37
C ASN A 205 30.12 -9.39 38.02
N SER A 206 29.97 -8.39 37.14
CA SER A 206 29.72 -8.65 35.70
C SER A 206 29.92 -7.46 34.75
N ASP A 207 30.42 -6.29 35.19
CA ASP A 207 30.69 -5.13 34.30
C ASP A 207 31.83 -5.36 33.27
N THR A 208 32.31 -6.60 33.12
CA THR A 208 33.45 -6.96 32.24
C THR A 208 33.09 -8.00 31.18
N SER A 209 31.82 -8.30 30.97
CA SER A 209 31.40 -9.19 29.88
C SER A 209 31.11 -8.38 28.61
N LEU A 210 31.79 -8.70 27.51
CA LEU A 210 31.60 -8.09 26.19
C LEU A 210 30.14 -8.14 25.71
N PHE A 211 29.32 -9.03 26.29
CA PHE A 211 27.95 -9.31 25.88
C PHE A 211 26.87 -8.84 26.85
N ALA A 212 27.24 -8.14 27.95
CA ALA A 212 26.32 -7.70 29.00
C ALA A 212 25.19 -6.77 28.52
N GLY A 213 25.31 -6.17 27.33
CA GLY A 213 24.29 -5.31 26.73
C GLY A 213 23.20 -6.03 25.93
N ILE A 214 23.39 -7.30 25.57
CA ILE A 214 22.47 -8.01 24.68
C ILE A 214 21.43 -8.75 25.51
N ASN A 215 20.21 -8.21 25.55
CA ASN A 215 19.09 -8.88 26.19
C ASN A 215 18.29 -9.65 25.14
N ILE A 216 18.58 -10.94 25.00
CA ILE A 216 17.95 -11.82 24.01
C ILE A 216 16.46 -12.02 24.28
N CYS A 217 16.03 -11.95 25.55
CA CYS A 217 14.61 -12.04 25.92
C CYS A 217 13.76 -10.94 25.25
N ASN A 218 14.36 -9.77 25.00
CA ASN A 218 13.69 -8.68 24.31
C ASN A 218 13.52 -8.93 22.81
N LEU A 219 14.11 -9.98 22.22
CA LEU A 219 13.97 -10.29 20.79
C LEU A 219 12.76 -11.16 20.47
N GLU A 220 12.13 -11.74 21.49
CA GLU A 220 11.06 -12.71 21.33
C GLU A 220 9.71 -11.99 21.37
N ASP A 221 8.87 -12.25 20.37
CA ASP A 221 7.44 -12.07 20.52
C ASP A 221 6.97 -13.06 21.59
N TRP A 222 5.96 -12.70 22.40
CA TRP A 222 5.48 -13.55 23.51
C TRP A 222 4.96 -14.93 23.05
N ASP A 223 4.90 -15.18 21.73
CA ASP A 223 4.58 -16.48 21.09
C ASP A 223 5.71 -17.06 20.21
N GLU A 224 6.87 -16.40 20.07
CA GLU A 224 7.98 -16.83 19.21
C GLU A 224 9.31 -16.99 19.95
N ASN A 225 9.29 -17.59 21.13
CA ASN A 225 10.53 -18.06 21.73
C ASN A 225 11.09 -19.22 20.87
N LEU A 226 12.10 -18.92 20.04
CA LEU A 226 12.75 -19.89 19.14
C LEU A 226 13.29 -21.12 19.90
N PHE A 227 13.57 -20.96 21.19
CA PHE A 227 14.11 -21.99 22.07
C PHE A 227 13.04 -22.79 22.81
N CYS A 228 11.80 -22.28 22.90
CA CYS A 228 10.65 -23.01 23.41
C CYS A 228 9.88 -23.77 22.34
N ARG A 229 10.20 -23.60 21.04
CA ARG A 229 9.67 -24.49 20.01
C ARG A 229 10.27 -25.87 20.25
N PRO A 230 9.47 -26.90 20.60
CA PRO A 230 9.99 -28.25 20.73
C PRO A 230 10.71 -28.59 19.43
N VAL A 231 11.98 -29.02 19.52
CA VAL A 231 12.79 -29.38 18.35
C VAL A 231 11.93 -30.28 17.46
N PRO A 232 11.55 -29.81 16.25
CA PRO A 232 10.66 -30.58 15.40
C PRO A 232 11.30 -31.94 15.16
N TRP A 233 10.56 -33.02 15.45
CA TRP A 233 11.05 -34.39 15.26
C TRP A 233 11.46 -34.68 13.80
N TYR A 234 11.03 -33.82 12.86
CA TYR A 234 11.40 -33.80 11.46
C TYR A 234 11.88 -32.39 11.07
N ALA A 235 12.98 -32.28 10.32
CA ALA A 235 13.45 -31.02 9.72
C ALA A 235 12.51 -30.48 8.61
N LEU A 236 11.42 -31.19 8.33
CA LEU A 236 10.37 -30.82 7.40
C LEU A 236 9.15 -30.41 8.22
N TRP A 237 8.69 -29.17 8.03
CA TRP A 237 7.40 -28.75 8.54
C TRP A 237 6.35 -29.75 8.06
N PRO A 238 5.52 -30.35 8.94
CA PRO A 238 4.46 -31.26 8.51
C PRO A 238 3.49 -30.45 7.66
N LEU A 239 3.67 -30.54 6.34
CA LEU A 239 2.75 -29.94 5.41
C LEU A 239 1.41 -30.64 5.64
N PRO A 240 0.34 -29.92 6.01
CA PRO A 240 -1.00 -30.51 6.03
C PRO A 240 -1.22 -31.25 4.71
N GLU A 241 -1.94 -32.37 4.73
CA GLU A 241 -2.24 -33.11 3.49
C GLU A 241 -2.85 -32.15 2.47
N TYR A 242 -2.01 -31.67 1.55
CA TYR A 242 -2.41 -30.70 0.55
C TYR A 242 -3.09 -31.49 -0.54
N ASN A 243 -4.41 -31.57 -0.45
CA ASN A 243 -5.23 -32.20 -1.47
C ASN A 243 -5.28 -31.27 -2.69
N PHE A 244 -4.19 -31.27 -3.46
CA PHE A 244 -4.08 -30.51 -4.70
C PHE A 244 -5.29 -30.75 -5.59
N THR A 245 -5.78 -31.98 -5.68
CA THR A 245 -6.96 -32.33 -6.48
C THR A 245 -8.20 -31.57 -6.03
N GLN A 246 -8.44 -31.47 -4.72
CA GLN A 246 -9.56 -30.71 -4.16
C GLN A 246 -9.35 -29.21 -4.38
N THR A 247 -8.18 -28.66 -4.07
CA THR A 247 -7.89 -27.23 -4.24
C THR A 247 -7.96 -26.81 -5.71
N PHE A 248 -7.42 -27.63 -6.61
CA PHE A 248 -7.48 -27.45 -8.06
C PHE A 248 -8.92 -27.54 -8.56
N SER A 249 -9.71 -28.51 -8.09
CA SER A 249 -11.13 -28.61 -8.42
C SER A 249 -11.92 -27.39 -7.94
N SER A 250 -11.71 -26.94 -6.70
CA SER A 250 -12.33 -25.73 -6.15
C SER A 250 -11.93 -24.47 -6.94
N PHE A 251 -10.65 -24.34 -7.31
CA PHE A 251 -10.17 -23.25 -8.17
C PHE A 251 -10.81 -23.31 -9.56
N CYS A 252 -10.83 -24.47 -10.20
CA CYS A 252 -11.51 -24.68 -11.48
C CYS A 252 -13.03 -24.55 -11.37
N PHE A 253 -13.64 -24.64 -10.19
CA PHE A 253 -15.06 -24.32 -10.02
C PHE A 253 -15.28 -22.81 -9.90
N ALA A 254 -14.48 -22.14 -9.07
CA ALA A 254 -14.61 -20.70 -8.79
C ALA A 254 -14.13 -19.80 -9.94
N SER A 255 -13.08 -20.18 -10.66
CA SER A 255 -12.45 -19.33 -11.66
C SER A 255 -13.20 -19.32 -13.00
N LEU A 256 -13.18 -18.17 -13.68
CA LEU A 256 -13.63 -18.05 -15.08
C LEU A 256 -12.48 -18.33 -16.06
N PHE A 257 -11.23 -18.15 -15.65
CA PHE A 257 -10.03 -18.19 -16.50
C PHE A 257 -9.46 -19.60 -16.69
N ILE A 258 -10.33 -20.56 -16.97
CA ILE A 258 -9.94 -21.98 -17.14
C ILE A 258 -9.83 -22.35 -18.61
N LYS A 259 -10.41 -21.51 -19.48
CA LYS A 259 -10.52 -21.73 -20.92
C LYS A 259 -9.89 -20.56 -21.67
N SER A 260 -9.11 -20.86 -22.70
CA SER A 260 -8.44 -19.84 -23.52
C SER A 260 -9.45 -19.01 -24.31
N GLU A 261 -10.65 -19.57 -24.58
CA GLU A 261 -11.77 -18.88 -25.22
C GLU A 261 -12.31 -17.73 -24.37
N VAL A 262 -12.32 -17.89 -23.03
CA VAL A 262 -12.73 -16.84 -22.09
C VAL A 262 -11.75 -15.68 -22.14
N VAL A 263 -10.45 -15.97 -22.07
CA VAL A 263 -9.38 -14.97 -22.15
C VAL A 263 -9.43 -14.23 -23.49
N SER A 264 -9.53 -14.98 -24.59
CA SER A 264 -9.59 -14.40 -25.95
C SER A 264 -10.83 -13.51 -26.14
N THR A 265 -11.96 -13.88 -25.54
CA THR A 265 -13.18 -13.07 -25.56
C THR A 265 -13.01 -11.79 -24.76
N LEU A 266 -12.51 -11.87 -23.52
CA LEU A 266 -12.30 -10.68 -22.69
C LEU A 266 -11.29 -9.71 -23.31
N VAL A 267 -10.21 -10.22 -23.91
CA VAL A 267 -9.24 -9.39 -24.65
C VAL A 267 -9.90 -8.72 -25.85
N GLY A 268 -10.71 -9.46 -26.62
CA GLY A 268 -11.44 -8.90 -27.75
C GLY A 268 -12.45 -7.83 -27.34
N VAL A 269 -13.24 -8.08 -26.30
CA VAL A 269 -14.19 -7.10 -25.73
C VAL A 269 -13.45 -5.86 -25.24
N ALA A 270 -12.35 -6.04 -24.50
CA ALA A 270 -11.52 -4.93 -24.04
C ALA A 270 -11.02 -4.08 -25.22
N ALA A 271 -10.54 -4.71 -26.30
CA ALA A 271 -10.07 -3.98 -27.48
C ALA A 271 -11.17 -3.13 -28.13
N GLU A 272 -12.40 -3.66 -28.26
CA GLU A 272 -13.54 -2.88 -28.77
C GLU A 272 -13.93 -1.74 -27.82
N CYS A 273 -13.91 -1.98 -26.50
CA CYS A 273 -14.15 -0.94 -25.49
C CYS A 273 -13.10 0.18 -25.58
N LEU A 274 -11.81 -0.15 -25.69
CA LEU A 274 -10.74 0.84 -25.87
C LEU A 274 -10.88 1.61 -27.19
N SER A 275 -11.40 0.97 -28.25
CA SER A 275 -11.67 1.66 -29.51
C SER A 275 -12.76 2.72 -29.35
N LEU A 276 -13.84 2.41 -28.64
CA LEU A 276 -14.90 3.38 -28.33
C LEU A 276 -14.39 4.53 -27.47
N MET A 277 -13.55 4.25 -26.47
CA MET A 277 -12.96 5.26 -25.58
C MET A 277 -12.12 6.32 -26.31
N LYS A 278 -11.60 6.03 -27.50
CA LYS A 278 -10.83 6.99 -28.32
C LYS A 278 -11.71 7.95 -29.13
N ALA A 279 -13.02 7.69 -29.21
CA ALA A 279 -13.96 8.54 -29.92
C ALA A 279 -14.47 9.67 -29.01
N CYS A 280 -15.13 10.66 -29.60
CA CYS A 280 -15.82 11.73 -28.88
C CYS A 280 -17.27 11.84 -29.36
N GLN A 281 -18.20 12.04 -28.42
CA GLN A 281 -19.63 12.23 -28.73
C GLN A 281 -19.94 13.60 -29.34
N TYR A 282 -19.07 14.59 -29.13
CA TYR A 282 -19.24 15.96 -29.60
C TYR A 282 -18.31 16.26 -30.77
N GLU A 283 -18.68 17.27 -31.55
CA GLU A 283 -17.76 17.88 -32.50
C GLU A 283 -16.87 18.86 -31.73
N THR A 284 -15.56 18.63 -31.75
CA THR A 284 -14.58 19.42 -30.99
C THR A 284 -13.64 20.21 -31.89
N PHE A 285 -13.69 20.00 -33.21
CA PHE A 285 -12.84 20.69 -34.17
C PHE A 285 -13.64 21.67 -35.04
N PHE A 286 -13.25 22.95 -35.00
CA PHE A 286 -13.90 24.03 -35.76
C PHE A 286 -12.89 24.79 -36.61
N GLU A 287 -12.76 24.42 -37.89
CA GLU A 287 -11.81 25.06 -38.81
C GLU A 287 -12.22 26.49 -39.23
N LYS A 288 -13.52 26.79 -39.15
CA LYS A 288 -14.10 28.07 -39.61
C LYS A 288 -15.12 28.58 -38.61
N VAL A 289 -15.37 29.89 -38.63
CA VAL A 289 -16.43 30.52 -37.84
C VAL A 289 -17.79 29.92 -38.22
N VAL A 290 -18.51 29.41 -37.23
CA VAL A 290 -19.80 28.72 -37.41
C VAL A 290 -20.92 29.57 -36.80
N LYS A 291 -22.04 29.72 -37.51
CA LYS A 291 -23.25 30.34 -36.93
C LYS A 291 -23.85 29.42 -35.86
N VAL A 292 -24.51 29.99 -34.85
CA VAL A 292 -25.11 29.23 -33.72
C VAL A 292 -26.03 28.10 -34.19
N ASP A 293 -26.86 28.32 -35.21
CA ASP A 293 -27.76 27.27 -35.72
C ASP A 293 -27.02 26.13 -36.41
N GLN A 294 -25.98 26.47 -37.18
CA GLN A 294 -25.13 25.47 -37.84
C GLN A 294 -24.31 24.68 -36.80
N PHE A 295 -23.83 25.33 -35.74
CA PHE A 295 -23.17 24.68 -34.62
C PHE A 295 -24.09 23.67 -33.93
N ARG A 296 -25.33 24.07 -33.61
CA ARG A 296 -26.34 23.16 -33.04
C ARG A 296 -26.62 21.96 -33.94
N GLN A 297 -26.68 22.17 -35.25
CA GLN A 297 -26.88 21.10 -36.22
C GLN A 297 -25.69 20.13 -36.27
N LEU A 298 -24.45 20.63 -36.26
CA LEU A 298 -23.25 19.81 -36.22
C LEU A 298 -23.22 18.93 -34.97
N GLN A 299 -23.48 19.50 -33.79
CA GLN A 299 -23.52 18.74 -32.55
C GLN A 299 -24.62 17.67 -32.55
N ARG A 300 -25.85 18.02 -32.98
CA ARG A 300 -26.94 17.05 -33.10
C ARG A 300 -26.62 15.92 -34.07
N SER A 301 -26.01 16.25 -35.20
CA SER A 301 -25.58 15.27 -36.21
C SER A 301 -24.52 14.33 -35.65
N LYS A 302 -23.49 14.86 -34.97
CA LYS A 302 -22.40 14.07 -34.37
C LYS A 302 -22.93 13.16 -33.26
N ILE A 303 -23.71 13.70 -32.32
CA ILE A 303 -24.37 12.94 -31.25
C ILE A 303 -25.22 11.80 -31.84
N GLY A 304 -26.03 12.10 -32.86
CA GLY A 304 -26.86 11.10 -33.53
C GLY A 304 -26.06 10.00 -34.22
N SER A 305 -24.99 10.36 -34.91
CA SER A 305 -24.08 9.42 -35.57
C SER A 305 -23.38 8.51 -34.56
N THR A 306 -22.81 9.09 -33.50
CA THR A 306 -22.11 8.34 -32.45
C THR A 306 -23.08 7.43 -31.69
N ALA A 307 -24.30 7.89 -31.38
CA ALA A 307 -25.31 7.04 -30.76
C ALA A 307 -25.71 5.85 -31.64
N LYS A 308 -25.72 6.03 -32.96
CA LYS A 308 -25.94 4.94 -33.91
C LYS A 308 -24.75 3.97 -33.94
N GLU A 309 -23.54 4.47 -33.94
CA GLU A 309 -22.32 3.65 -33.90
C GLU A 309 -22.24 2.80 -32.63
N VAL A 310 -22.51 3.39 -31.46
CA VAL A 310 -22.55 2.68 -30.18
C VAL A 310 -23.64 1.59 -30.18
N ARG A 311 -24.86 1.91 -30.63
CA ARG A 311 -25.98 0.95 -30.60
C ARG A 311 -25.89 -0.15 -31.66
N ASP A 312 -25.55 0.22 -32.90
CA ASP A 312 -25.68 -0.67 -34.05
C ASP A 312 -24.35 -1.32 -34.44
N VAL A 313 -23.20 -0.72 -34.11
CA VAL A 313 -21.89 -1.24 -34.51
C VAL A 313 -21.17 -1.86 -33.33
N TRP A 314 -20.94 -1.09 -32.27
CA TRP A 314 -20.15 -1.53 -31.10
C TRP A 314 -20.79 -2.73 -30.39
N VAL A 315 -22.08 -2.66 -30.08
CA VAL A 315 -22.82 -3.79 -29.48
C VAL A 315 -22.77 -5.03 -30.38
N ASN A 316 -22.96 -4.87 -31.69
CA ASN A 316 -22.92 -5.99 -32.63
C ASN A 316 -21.52 -6.59 -32.78
N ASN A 317 -20.45 -5.79 -32.67
CA ASN A 317 -19.08 -6.30 -32.67
C ASN A 317 -18.80 -7.14 -31.42
N ILE A 318 -19.23 -6.69 -30.23
CA ILE A 318 -19.11 -7.46 -29.00
C ILE A 318 -19.87 -8.79 -29.11
N ILE A 319 -21.11 -8.77 -29.63
CA ILE A 319 -21.88 -10.00 -29.89
C ILE A 319 -21.11 -10.94 -30.81
N LYS A 320 -20.56 -10.44 -31.92
CA LYS A 320 -19.76 -11.25 -32.86
C LYS A 320 -18.54 -11.86 -32.20
N ILE A 321 -17.84 -11.14 -31.33
CA ILE A 321 -16.66 -11.66 -30.60
C ILE A 321 -17.06 -12.80 -29.67
N ILE A 322 -18.14 -12.62 -28.89
CA ILE A 322 -18.64 -13.64 -27.98
C ILE A 322 -19.06 -14.89 -28.77
N VAL A 323 -19.89 -14.74 -29.79
CA VAL A 323 -20.37 -15.86 -30.60
C VAL A 323 -19.21 -16.58 -31.28
N LYS A 324 -18.29 -15.85 -31.93
CA LYS A 324 -17.13 -16.44 -32.62
C LYS A 324 -16.28 -17.34 -31.71
N ASN A 325 -16.06 -16.94 -30.46
CA ASN A 325 -15.21 -17.68 -29.54
C ASN A 325 -15.94 -18.83 -28.84
N PHE A 326 -17.26 -18.74 -28.64
CA PHE A 326 -18.04 -19.74 -27.91
C PHE A 326 -18.91 -20.65 -28.79
N GLU A 327 -19.09 -20.38 -30.08
CA GLU A 327 -19.88 -21.20 -31.00
C GLU A 327 -19.36 -22.64 -31.12
N LYS A 328 -18.04 -22.82 -31.01
CA LYS A 328 -17.40 -24.14 -31.06
C LYS A 328 -17.25 -24.79 -29.68
N VAL A 329 -17.59 -24.07 -28.61
CA VAL A 329 -17.52 -24.61 -27.26
C VAL A 329 -18.72 -25.53 -27.06
N GLY A 330 -18.47 -26.84 -27.02
CA GLY A 330 -19.50 -27.86 -26.82
C GLY A 330 -20.14 -27.83 -25.42
N LYS A 331 -20.76 -28.95 -25.04
CA LYS A 331 -21.50 -29.09 -23.77
C LYS A 331 -20.62 -28.76 -22.54
N GLY A 332 -21.19 -28.02 -21.58
CA GLY A 332 -20.57 -27.69 -20.29
C GLY A 332 -20.94 -26.28 -19.81
N TRP A 333 -20.31 -25.84 -18.71
CA TRP A 333 -20.55 -24.56 -18.04
C TRP A 333 -20.38 -23.29 -18.89
N PHE A 334 -19.81 -23.43 -20.11
CA PHE A 334 -19.55 -22.37 -21.08
C PHE A 334 -20.41 -22.48 -22.36
N SER A 335 -21.47 -23.29 -22.34
CA SER A 335 -22.37 -23.46 -23.49
C SER A 335 -23.26 -22.23 -23.69
N ILE A 336 -23.18 -21.59 -24.86
CA ILE A 336 -24.08 -20.49 -25.26
C ILE A 336 -25.46 -20.97 -25.75
N HIS A 337 -25.65 -22.29 -25.86
CA HIS A 337 -26.90 -22.92 -26.27
C HIS A 337 -27.72 -23.44 -25.09
N GLU A 338 -27.42 -23.00 -23.86
CA GLU A 338 -28.16 -23.40 -22.67
C GLU A 338 -29.57 -22.81 -22.68
N THR A 339 -30.59 -23.67 -22.59
CA THR A 339 -32.00 -23.27 -22.60
C THR A 339 -32.64 -23.33 -21.22
N ASN A 340 -32.01 -24.01 -20.27
CA ASN A 340 -32.49 -24.09 -18.89
C ASN A 340 -32.05 -22.84 -18.10
N VAL A 341 -33.02 -22.11 -17.54
CA VAL A 341 -32.80 -20.85 -16.81
C VAL A 341 -32.00 -21.05 -15.53
N ASP A 342 -32.28 -22.10 -14.76
CA ASP A 342 -31.60 -22.38 -13.49
C ASP A 342 -30.12 -22.74 -13.74
N THR A 343 -29.88 -23.57 -14.77
CA THR A 343 -28.52 -23.95 -15.19
C THR A 343 -27.75 -22.76 -15.76
N TYR A 344 -28.43 -21.86 -16.47
CA TYR A 344 -27.83 -20.61 -16.93
C TYR A 344 -27.49 -19.67 -15.77
N ALA A 345 -28.36 -19.51 -14.78
CA ALA A 345 -28.17 -18.63 -13.63
C ALA A 345 -26.93 -19.00 -12.81
N GLU A 346 -26.71 -20.30 -12.60
CA GLU A 346 -25.53 -20.82 -11.90
C GLU A 346 -24.30 -21.00 -12.82
N GLY A 347 -24.51 -20.83 -14.13
CA GLY A 347 -23.53 -21.06 -15.18
C GLY A 347 -22.40 -20.04 -15.22
N LYS A 348 -21.24 -20.47 -15.75
CA LYS A 348 -20.09 -19.57 -15.95
C LYS A 348 -20.28 -18.62 -17.13
N VAL A 349 -21.10 -18.99 -18.11
CA VAL A 349 -21.52 -18.07 -19.19
C VAL A 349 -22.21 -16.83 -18.61
N ASN A 350 -23.13 -17.00 -17.67
CA ASN A 350 -23.82 -15.87 -17.04
C ASN A 350 -22.83 -14.94 -16.34
N LYS A 351 -21.93 -15.50 -15.51
CA LYS A 351 -20.88 -14.73 -14.83
C LYS A 351 -19.96 -13.99 -15.81
N LEU A 352 -19.61 -14.62 -16.95
CA LEU A 352 -18.83 -13.98 -18.01
C LEU A 352 -19.59 -12.83 -18.69
N LEU A 353 -20.86 -13.04 -19.04
CA LEU A 353 -21.69 -12.00 -19.64
C LEU A 353 -21.94 -10.84 -18.68
N TYR A 354 -22.06 -11.13 -17.37
CA TYR A 354 -22.14 -10.11 -16.34
C TYR A 354 -20.85 -9.29 -16.25
N MET A 355 -19.68 -9.93 -16.29
CA MET A 355 -18.40 -9.22 -16.35
C MET A 355 -18.28 -8.34 -17.60
N ILE A 356 -18.64 -8.86 -18.78
CA ILE A 356 -18.65 -8.10 -20.03
C ILE A 356 -19.60 -6.91 -19.93
N ARG A 357 -20.78 -7.10 -19.34
CA ARG A 357 -21.75 -6.02 -19.10
C ARG A 357 -21.14 -4.92 -18.23
N LEU A 358 -20.48 -5.27 -17.12
CA LEU A 358 -19.82 -4.28 -16.26
C LEU A 358 -18.72 -3.52 -17.03
N MET A 359 -17.92 -4.22 -17.84
CA MET A 359 -16.91 -3.57 -18.70
C MET A 359 -17.56 -2.59 -19.68
N MET A 360 -18.69 -2.96 -20.29
CA MET A 360 -19.43 -2.08 -21.20
C MET A 360 -20.03 -0.87 -20.48
N GLU A 361 -20.61 -1.06 -19.29
CA GLU A 361 -21.18 0.03 -18.47
C GLU A 361 -20.09 1.03 -18.06
N ASP A 362 -18.93 0.53 -17.63
CA ASP A 362 -17.78 1.35 -17.26
C ASP A 362 -17.20 2.13 -18.45
N THR A 363 -17.08 1.44 -19.59
CA THR A 363 -16.63 2.06 -20.85
C THR A 363 -17.56 3.19 -21.27
N LEU A 364 -18.89 2.97 -21.24
CA LEU A 364 -19.87 4.01 -21.59
C LEU A 364 -19.79 5.21 -20.65
N ARG A 365 -19.61 4.95 -19.35
CA ARG A 365 -19.45 6.02 -18.36
C ARG A 365 -18.24 6.89 -18.67
N PHE A 366 -17.06 6.29 -18.80
CA PHE A 366 -15.83 7.06 -19.06
C PHE A 366 -15.85 7.71 -20.43
N PHE A 367 -16.37 7.04 -21.45
CA PHE A 367 -16.55 7.63 -22.78
C PHE A 367 -17.38 8.93 -22.75
N VAL A 368 -18.48 8.94 -22.00
CA VAL A 368 -19.34 10.14 -21.88
C VAL A 368 -18.63 11.23 -21.06
N LEU A 369 -17.97 10.87 -19.96
CA LEU A 369 -17.23 11.84 -19.13
C LEU A 369 -16.09 12.50 -19.92
N ASP A 370 -15.25 11.69 -20.56
CA ASP A 370 -14.14 12.16 -21.39
C ASP A 370 -14.65 13.01 -22.57
N SER A 371 -15.77 12.60 -23.19
CA SER A 371 -16.41 13.38 -24.26
C SER A 371 -16.89 14.76 -23.78
N VAL A 372 -17.50 14.85 -22.59
CA VAL A 372 -17.93 16.13 -22.02
C VAL A 372 -16.74 17.02 -21.71
N GLU A 373 -15.68 16.46 -21.15
CA GLU A 373 -14.47 17.22 -20.84
C GLU A 373 -13.78 17.73 -22.12
N ASP A 374 -13.68 16.90 -23.16
CA ASP A 374 -13.17 17.31 -24.47
C ASP A 374 -13.99 18.44 -25.07
N TYR A 375 -15.31 18.37 -24.93
CA TYR A 375 -16.21 19.43 -25.36
C TYR A 375 -15.99 20.73 -24.57
N CYS A 376 -15.88 20.66 -23.23
CA CYS A 376 -15.58 21.82 -22.40
C CYS A 376 -14.26 22.47 -22.82
N ARG A 377 -13.18 21.68 -22.97
CA ARG A 377 -11.87 22.19 -23.40
C ARG A 377 -11.91 22.82 -24.79
N ALA A 378 -12.68 22.25 -25.72
CA ALA A 378 -12.87 22.83 -27.04
C ALA A 378 -13.61 24.18 -26.99
N VAL A 379 -14.65 24.30 -26.16
CA VAL A 379 -15.38 25.56 -25.97
C VAL A 379 -14.50 26.61 -25.30
N GLU A 380 -13.77 26.24 -24.26
CA GLU A 380 -12.83 27.12 -23.56
C GLU A 380 -11.72 27.62 -24.49
N TYR A 381 -11.18 26.76 -25.35
CA TYR A 381 -10.19 27.15 -26.36
C TYR A 381 -10.72 28.23 -27.32
N CYS A 382 -12.00 28.16 -27.68
CA CYS A 382 -12.64 29.16 -28.54
C CYS A 382 -13.13 30.41 -27.78
N THR A 383 -13.07 30.41 -26.44
CA THR A 383 -13.60 31.50 -25.61
C THR A 383 -12.47 32.45 -25.18
N PRO A 384 -12.58 33.76 -25.45
CA PRO A 384 -11.60 34.73 -24.98
C PRO A 384 -11.66 34.86 -23.45
N ALA A 385 -10.50 34.95 -22.81
CA ALA A 385 -10.38 35.14 -21.36
C ALA A 385 -10.70 36.58 -20.94
N GLU A 386 -10.37 37.56 -21.79
CA GLU A 386 -10.70 38.95 -21.58
C GLU A 386 -11.25 39.57 -22.87
N VAL A 387 -12.38 40.27 -22.76
CA VAL A 387 -13.00 41.01 -23.86
C VAL A 387 -13.08 42.46 -23.46
N THR A 388 -12.32 43.33 -24.13
CA THR A 388 -12.39 44.78 -23.93
C THR A 388 -13.14 45.42 -25.10
N VAL A 389 -14.16 46.23 -24.79
CA VAL A 389 -15.00 46.90 -25.79
C VAL A 389 -14.77 48.41 -25.69
N GLY A 390 -14.00 48.96 -26.64
CA GLY A 390 -13.72 50.39 -26.77
C GLY A 390 -14.76 51.15 -27.60
N GLY A 391 -15.56 50.45 -28.41
CA GLY A 391 -16.61 51.02 -29.25
C GLY A 391 -17.31 49.99 -30.14
N LEU A 392 -18.23 50.43 -31.00
CA LEU A 392 -19.07 49.53 -31.81
C LEU A 392 -18.29 48.65 -32.81
N LEU A 393 -17.08 49.08 -33.19
CA LEU A 393 -16.15 48.37 -34.08
C LEU A 393 -14.78 48.10 -33.42
N ASP A 394 -14.64 48.44 -32.13
CA ASP A 394 -13.39 48.32 -31.40
C ASP A 394 -13.58 47.34 -30.24
N VAL A 395 -13.33 46.07 -30.55
CA VAL A 395 -13.42 44.95 -29.61
C VAL A 395 -12.11 44.19 -29.70
N SER A 396 -11.38 44.10 -28.59
CA SER A 396 -10.15 43.30 -28.51
C SER A 396 -10.35 42.12 -27.56
N CYS A 397 -9.89 40.95 -28.00
CA CYS A 397 -10.08 39.68 -27.30
C CYS A 397 -8.71 39.09 -26.96
N ALA A 398 -8.44 38.85 -25.68
CA ALA A 398 -7.26 38.12 -25.22
C ALA A 398 -7.62 36.65 -25.00
N PHE A 399 -6.90 35.73 -25.63
CA PHE A 399 -7.09 34.29 -25.50
C PHE A 399 -5.98 33.69 -24.63
N GLN A 400 -6.32 32.76 -23.74
CA GLN A 400 -5.30 31.98 -23.04
C GLN A 400 -4.68 30.95 -23.98
N PRO A 401 -3.35 30.74 -23.95
CA PRO A 401 -2.70 29.70 -24.73
C PRO A 401 -3.02 28.33 -24.12
N ARG A 402 -4.10 27.69 -24.58
CA ARG A 402 -4.42 26.29 -24.29
C ARG A 402 -4.09 25.42 -25.50
N PRO A 403 -3.50 24.22 -25.33
CA PRO A 403 -3.26 23.31 -26.45
C PRO A 403 -4.59 22.87 -27.07
N PRO A 404 -4.66 22.64 -28.39
CA PRO A 404 -5.86 22.11 -29.03
C PRO A 404 -6.19 20.73 -28.44
N ALA A 405 -7.39 20.59 -27.89
CA ALA A 405 -7.84 19.36 -27.24
C ALA A 405 -8.03 18.26 -28.30
N GLN A 406 -7.15 17.26 -28.29
CA GLN A 406 -7.43 15.99 -28.95
C GLN A 406 -8.17 15.08 -27.97
N PRO A 407 -9.12 14.24 -28.45
CA PRO A 407 -9.75 13.25 -27.61
C PRO A 407 -8.71 12.33 -26.96
N GLN A 408 -8.76 12.21 -25.64
CA GLN A 408 -7.83 11.40 -24.86
C GLN A 408 -8.59 10.59 -23.82
N VAL A 409 -8.16 9.34 -23.65
CA VAL A 409 -8.68 8.45 -22.60
C VAL A 409 -8.07 8.90 -21.27
N ARG A 410 -8.91 9.42 -20.36
CA ARG A 410 -8.44 9.96 -19.06
C ARG A 410 -8.84 9.07 -17.89
N GLY A 411 -10.00 8.44 -17.94
CA GLY A 411 -10.44 7.49 -16.91
C GLY A 411 -10.59 8.09 -15.50
N GLY A 412 -10.65 9.42 -15.40
CA GLY A 412 -10.77 10.16 -14.14
C GLY A 412 -12.20 10.67 -13.88
N SER A 413 -12.40 11.25 -12.69
CA SER A 413 -13.62 12.01 -12.39
C SER A 413 -13.56 13.37 -13.09
N LEU A 414 -14.68 13.84 -13.64
CA LEU A 414 -14.78 15.15 -14.28
C LEU A 414 -14.59 16.26 -13.24
N GLU A 415 -13.41 16.88 -13.20
CA GLU A 415 -13.16 18.10 -12.43
C GLU A 415 -13.51 19.32 -13.29
N LEU A 416 -14.74 19.81 -13.12
CA LEU A 416 -15.14 21.07 -13.73
C LEU A 416 -14.38 22.21 -13.02
N GLN A 417 -13.49 22.90 -13.73
CA GLN A 417 -12.95 24.15 -13.24
C GLN A 417 -14.04 25.23 -13.34
N PRO A 418 -14.44 25.87 -12.22
CA PRO A 418 -15.37 26.98 -12.29
C PRO A 418 -14.76 28.14 -13.11
N PRO A 419 -15.59 28.93 -13.81
CA PRO A 419 -15.15 30.02 -14.68
C PRO A 419 -14.35 31.11 -13.95
#